data_AF-A0A395YHV3-F1
#
_entry.id   AF-A0A395YHV3-F1
#
_cell.length_a   1.000
_cell.length_b   1.000
_cell.length_c   1.000
_cell.angle_alpha   90.00
_cell.angle_beta   90.00
_cell.angle_gamma   90.00
#
_symmetry.space_group_name_H-M   'P 1'
#
loop_
_entity.id
_entity.type
_entity.pdbx_description
1 polymer ?
#
loop_
_entity_poly.entity_id
_entity_poly.type
_entity_poly.pdbx_seq_one_letter_code
_entity_poly.pdbx_strand_id
1 'polypeptide(L)'
;MFETGKEYEWNLSVGGRDIHLYVYYPKELKSAYPVFINLHGGGFVKGHRQQDVVFCRNICQNACCAVFDIDYHTAPEYRYPYALNEVYDTASYLWQHAEELQLDKTKLVIGGHSAGGNLTLAAAFMAQEKGGFVPAGLLVDYPAVDLEQDPAEKRGANGPDVKPPIEDCRKYNDWYVDADKRRDRR
;
A
#
# COMPACT_ATOMS: atom_id res chain seq x y z
N MET A 1 -1.53 23.73 6.63
CA MET A 1 -0.83 22.70 5.83
C MET A 1 0.00 21.90 6.81
N PHE A 2 0.02 20.57 6.71
CA PHE A 2 0.79 19.74 7.64
C PHE A 2 2.29 19.91 7.38
N GLU A 3 3.09 19.96 8.45
CA GLU A 3 4.51 20.25 8.41
C GLU A 3 5.32 19.01 8.78
N THR A 4 6.31 18.69 7.96
CA THR A 4 7.29 17.62 8.18
C THR A 4 8.66 18.24 8.46
N GLY A 5 9.59 17.44 8.98
CA GLY A 5 10.97 17.85 9.22
C GLY A 5 11.87 17.63 8.00
N LYS A 6 11.76 16.46 7.37
CA LYS A 6 12.53 16.08 6.19
C LYS A 6 11.62 15.36 5.20
N GLU A 7 11.69 15.75 3.94
CA GLU A 7 11.03 15.07 2.83
C GLU A 7 12.04 14.78 1.72
N TYR A 8 11.97 13.59 1.14
CA TYR A 8 12.78 13.24 -0.02
C TYR A 8 12.14 12.08 -0.79
N GLU A 9 12.51 11.96 -2.06
CA GLU A 9 12.18 10.82 -2.89
C GLU A 9 13.30 9.77 -2.80
N TRP A 10 12.92 8.50 -2.88
CA TRP A 10 13.87 7.39 -2.87
C TRP A 10 13.47 6.33 -3.89
N ASN A 11 14.38 6.04 -4.83
CA ASN A 11 14.31 4.86 -5.67
C ASN A 11 14.97 3.69 -4.93
N LEU A 12 14.17 2.81 -4.36
CA LEU A 12 14.62 1.61 -3.67
C LEU A 12 14.78 0.45 -4.66
N SER A 13 16.00 -0.06 -4.82
CA SER A 13 16.26 -1.28 -5.60
C SER A 13 16.17 -2.51 -4.70
N VAL A 14 15.08 -3.28 -4.82
CA VAL A 14 14.84 -4.50 -4.01
C VAL A 14 14.07 -5.54 -4.83
N GLY A 15 14.35 -6.83 -4.61
CA GLY A 15 13.63 -7.90 -5.30
C GLY A 15 13.80 -7.90 -6.83
N GLY A 16 14.85 -7.27 -7.35
CA GLY A 16 15.10 -7.08 -8.78
C GLY A 16 14.22 -5.99 -9.43
N ARG A 17 13.64 -5.10 -8.63
CA ARG A 17 12.77 -3.99 -9.05
C ARG A 17 13.28 -2.68 -8.47
N ASP A 18 13.04 -1.58 -9.19
CA ASP A 18 13.25 -0.22 -8.70
C ASP A 18 11.89 0.37 -8.33
N ILE A 19 11.70 0.67 -7.05
CA ILE A 19 10.42 1.10 -6.48
C ILE A 19 10.57 2.53 -5.99
N HIS A 20 9.71 3.42 -6.46
CA HIS A 20 9.74 4.82 -6.08
C HIS A 20 8.96 5.06 -4.78
N LEU A 21 9.56 5.80 -3.85
CA LEU A 21 9.01 6.11 -2.54
C LEU A 21 9.04 7.61 -2.28
N TYR A 22 7.96 8.16 -1.75
CA TYR A 22 7.97 9.47 -1.11
C TYR A 22 8.13 9.29 0.40
N VAL A 23 9.20 9.87 0.95
CA VAL A 23 9.60 9.65 2.34
C VAL A 23 9.45 10.93 3.15
N TYR A 24 8.82 10.81 4.31
CA TYR A 24 8.56 11.91 5.23
C TYR A 24 9.05 11.55 6.63
N TYR A 25 9.80 12.45 7.28
CA TYR A 25 10.15 12.35 8.70
C TYR A 25 9.57 13.54 9.47
N PRO A 26 9.15 13.33 10.73
CA PRO A 26 8.62 14.40 11.56
C PRO A 26 9.73 15.37 11.97
N LYS A 27 9.35 16.55 12.48
CA LYS A 27 10.32 17.56 12.96
C LYS A 27 11.02 17.11 14.24
N GLU A 28 10.31 16.38 15.07
CA GLU A 28 10.79 15.89 16.36
C GLU A 28 11.87 14.83 16.15
N LEU A 29 13.08 15.11 16.63
CA LEU A 29 14.16 14.13 16.59
C LEU A 29 13.86 12.94 17.52
N LYS A 30 14.05 11.73 17.01
CA LYS A 30 13.98 10.48 17.77
C LYS A 30 15.22 9.63 17.52
N SER A 31 15.54 8.75 18.47
CA SER A 31 16.56 7.72 18.29
C SER A 31 16.11 6.61 17.32
N ALA A 32 14.80 6.35 17.29
CA ALA A 32 14.15 5.47 16.33
C ALA A 32 12.70 5.93 16.08
N TYR A 33 12.31 6.07 14.82
CA TYR A 33 10.98 6.53 14.43
C TYR A 33 10.02 5.35 14.27
N PRO A 34 8.79 5.41 14.84
CA PRO A 34 7.70 4.55 14.37
C PRO A 34 7.53 4.69 12.86
N VAL A 35 7.00 3.67 12.20
CA VAL A 35 6.93 3.62 10.73
C VAL A 35 5.48 3.51 10.29
N PHE A 36 5.11 4.30 9.29
CA PHE A 36 3.87 4.12 8.55
C PHE A 36 4.17 3.94 7.06
N ILE A 37 3.77 2.80 6.50
CA ILE A 37 3.85 2.55 5.05
C ILE A 37 2.48 2.87 4.45
N ASN A 38 2.43 3.82 3.52
CA ASN A 38 1.20 4.18 2.80
C ASN A 38 1.14 3.49 1.44
N LEU A 39 -0.03 2.95 1.11
CA LEU A 39 -0.37 2.35 -0.16
C LEU A 39 -1.57 3.07 -0.77
N HIS A 40 -1.34 3.75 -1.88
CA HIS A 40 -2.38 4.53 -2.50
C HIS A 40 -3.50 3.67 -3.11
N GLY A 41 -4.71 4.22 -3.18
CA GLY A 41 -5.82 3.64 -3.94
C GLY A 41 -5.68 3.87 -5.44
N GLY A 42 -6.58 3.29 -6.23
CA GLY A 42 -6.53 3.45 -7.69
C GLY A 42 -7.00 2.27 -8.52
N GLY A 43 -7.63 1.27 -7.90
CA GLY A 43 -8.04 0.05 -8.59
C GLY A 43 -6.86 -0.74 -9.17
N PHE A 44 -5.68 -0.62 -8.57
CA PHE A 44 -4.40 -1.20 -9.05
C PHE A 44 -3.93 -0.68 -10.42
N VAL A 45 -4.64 0.28 -11.01
CA VAL A 45 -4.46 0.73 -12.39
C VAL A 45 -4.08 2.21 -12.47
N LYS A 46 -4.54 3.02 -11.51
CA LYS A 46 -4.15 4.42 -11.43
C LYS A 46 -2.85 4.49 -10.62
N GLY A 47 -1.76 4.88 -11.28
CA GLY A 47 -0.48 5.17 -10.60
C GLY A 47 -0.60 6.29 -9.57
N HIS A 48 0.49 6.57 -8.85
CA HIS A 48 0.52 7.62 -7.85
C HIS A 48 0.21 8.99 -8.46
N ARG A 49 -0.65 9.76 -7.79
CA ARG A 49 -1.11 11.09 -8.25
C ARG A 49 -0.93 12.16 -7.18
N GLN A 50 -0.02 11.92 -6.23
CA GLN A 50 0.16 12.76 -5.05
C GLN A 50 -1.14 12.98 -4.24
N GLN A 51 -2.12 12.11 -4.43
CA GLN A 51 -3.43 12.17 -3.78
C GLN A 51 -3.32 12.02 -2.26
N ASP A 52 -2.32 11.25 -1.80
CA ASP A 52 -2.13 10.96 -0.39
C ASP A 52 -1.11 11.90 0.27
N VAL A 53 -0.51 12.89 -0.44
CA VAL A 53 0.51 13.78 0.16
C VAL A 53 0.00 14.47 1.43
N VAL A 54 -1.25 14.95 1.42
CA VAL A 54 -1.86 15.59 2.60
C VAL A 54 -2.07 14.57 3.72
N PHE A 55 -2.47 13.34 3.39
CA PHE A 55 -2.65 12.25 4.34
C PHE A 55 -1.32 11.80 4.95
N CYS A 56 -0.31 11.53 4.13
CA CYS A 56 1.04 11.15 4.55
C CYS A 56 1.67 12.22 5.46
N ARG A 57 1.61 13.51 5.08
CA ARG A 57 2.09 14.59 5.95
C ARG A 57 1.31 14.69 7.27
N ASN A 58 -0.01 14.51 7.23
CA ASN A 58 -0.86 14.49 8.42
C ASN A 58 -0.47 13.36 9.39
N ILE A 59 -0.26 12.14 8.87
CA ILE A 59 0.19 10.99 9.67
C ILE A 59 1.60 11.23 10.21
N CYS A 60 2.52 11.69 9.37
CA CYS A 60 3.89 12.01 9.76
C CYS A 60 3.93 12.98 10.94
N GLN A 61 3.19 14.08 10.85
CA GLN A 61 3.13 15.12 11.88
C GLN A 61 2.44 14.64 13.15
N ASN A 62 1.20 14.12 13.05
CA ASN A 62 0.39 13.85 14.23
C ASN A 62 0.75 12.55 14.96
N ALA A 63 1.28 11.56 14.25
CA ALA A 63 1.77 10.32 14.86
C ALA A 63 3.28 10.36 15.17
N CYS A 64 3.97 11.45 14.84
CA CYS A 64 5.42 11.62 14.97
C CYS A 64 6.20 10.39 14.45
N CYS A 65 5.88 9.94 13.24
CA CYS A 65 6.39 8.72 12.62
C CYS A 65 7.01 9.01 11.24
N ALA A 66 7.95 8.16 10.84
CA ALA A 66 8.47 8.16 9.47
C ALA A 66 7.41 7.54 8.55
N VAL A 67 7.08 8.23 7.45
CA VAL A 67 6.12 7.77 6.46
C VAL A 67 6.85 7.38 5.18
N PHE A 68 6.56 6.19 4.67
CA PHE A 68 7.04 5.68 3.39
C PHE A 68 5.82 5.45 2.48
N ASP A 69 5.59 6.38 1.56
CA ASP A 69 4.49 6.32 0.60
C ASP A 69 4.98 5.66 -0.69
N ILE A 70 4.46 4.45 -0.97
CA ILE A 70 4.95 3.60 -2.06
C ILE A 70 4.22 3.95 -3.36
N ASP A 71 4.95 4.38 -4.38
CA ASP A 71 4.48 4.49 -5.76
C ASP A 71 4.74 3.15 -6.48
N TYR A 72 3.89 2.17 -6.20
CA TYR A 72 3.98 0.83 -6.77
C TYR A 72 3.55 0.83 -8.23
N HIS A 73 4.13 -0.07 -9.02
CA HIS A 73 3.79 -0.21 -10.43
C HIS A 73 2.36 -0.72 -10.61
N THR A 74 1.67 -0.18 -11.61
CA THR A 74 0.25 -0.42 -11.83
C THR A 74 -0.04 -1.24 -13.08
N ALA A 75 -1.18 -1.91 -13.06
CA ALA A 75 -1.76 -2.58 -14.19
C ALA A 75 -2.30 -1.57 -15.23
N PRO A 76 -2.46 -1.95 -16.51
CA PRO A 76 -2.28 -3.29 -17.07
C PRO A 76 -0.82 -3.68 -17.38
N GLU A 77 0.14 -2.76 -17.31
CA GLU A 77 1.55 -3.02 -17.63
C GLU A 77 2.18 -3.98 -16.62
N TYR A 78 1.86 -3.81 -15.33
CA TYR A 78 2.37 -4.62 -14.23
C TYR A 78 1.21 -5.30 -13.49
N ARG A 79 0.76 -6.44 -14.04
CA ARG A 79 -0.37 -7.22 -13.52
C ARG A 79 -0.02 -7.96 -12.22
N TYR A 80 -1.04 -8.43 -11.50
CA TYR A 80 -0.88 -9.29 -10.33
C TYR A 80 0.07 -10.46 -10.62
N PRO A 81 1.04 -10.78 -9.73
CA PRO A 81 1.22 -10.23 -8.36
C PRO A 81 2.28 -9.11 -8.25
N TYR A 82 2.52 -8.32 -9.29
CA TYR A 82 3.67 -7.39 -9.33
C TYR A 82 3.66 -6.36 -8.19
N ALA A 83 2.61 -5.54 -8.07
CA ALA A 83 2.46 -4.55 -7.00
C ALA A 83 2.52 -5.18 -5.60
N LEU A 84 1.92 -6.37 -5.41
CA LEU A 84 1.98 -7.10 -4.14
C LEU A 84 3.42 -7.45 -3.75
N ASN A 85 4.21 -7.94 -4.70
CA ASN A 85 5.61 -8.25 -4.46
C ASN A 85 6.41 -6.98 -4.12
N GLU A 86 6.16 -5.86 -4.79
CA GLU A 86 6.81 -4.57 -4.49
C GLU A 86 6.53 -4.08 -3.07
N VAL A 87 5.27 -4.15 -2.66
CA VAL A 87 4.86 -3.77 -1.31
C VAL A 87 5.52 -4.69 -0.28
N TYR A 88 5.51 -6.00 -0.52
CA TYR A 88 6.14 -6.97 0.38
C TYR A 88 7.66 -6.77 0.47
N ASP A 89 8.33 -6.62 -0.66
CA ASP A 89 9.79 -6.45 -0.75
C ASP A 89 10.22 -5.13 -0.08
N THR A 90 9.47 -4.04 -0.31
CA THR A 90 9.71 -2.75 0.34
C THR A 90 9.53 -2.82 1.86
N ALA A 91 8.40 -3.36 2.33
CA ALA A 91 8.14 -3.49 3.76
C ALA A 91 9.16 -4.39 4.45
N SER A 92 9.57 -5.48 3.80
CA SER A 92 10.63 -6.36 4.28
C SER A 92 11.98 -5.63 4.36
N TYR A 93 12.34 -4.84 3.34
CA TYR A 93 13.55 -4.03 3.35
C TYR A 93 13.56 -3.05 4.52
N LEU A 94 12.50 -2.26 4.69
CA LEU A 94 12.39 -1.29 5.78
C LEU A 94 12.49 -1.95 7.17
N TRP A 95 11.91 -3.15 7.32
CA TRP A 95 11.97 -3.90 8.57
C TRP A 95 13.36 -4.50 8.86
N GLN A 96 14.05 -5.00 7.83
CA GLN A 96 15.39 -5.59 7.95
C GLN A 96 16.47 -4.52 8.19
N HIS A 97 16.35 -3.37 7.52
CA HIS A 97 17.29 -2.25 7.60
C HIS A 97 16.85 -1.17 8.61
N ALA A 98 15.95 -1.50 9.54
CA ALA A 98 15.36 -0.53 10.44
C ALA A 98 16.40 0.26 11.26
N GLU A 99 17.45 -0.40 11.76
CA GLU A 99 18.50 0.27 12.53
C GLU A 99 19.28 1.30 11.68
N GLU A 100 19.66 0.93 10.46
CA GLU A 100 20.36 1.80 9.50
C GLU A 100 19.52 3.02 9.10
N LEU A 101 18.20 2.82 9.01
CA LEU A 101 17.23 3.86 8.65
C LEU A 101 16.68 4.62 9.86
N GLN A 102 17.17 4.35 11.09
CA GLN A 102 16.66 4.94 12.34
C GLN A 102 15.15 4.69 12.56
N LEU A 103 14.67 3.50 12.24
CA LEU A 103 13.29 3.07 12.37
C LEU A 103 13.09 2.13 13.55
N ASP A 104 11.95 2.27 14.23
CA ASP A 104 11.47 1.35 15.24
C ASP A 104 10.59 0.28 14.57
N LYS A 105 11.22 -0.83 14.17
CA LYS A 105 10.51 -1.93 13.49
C LYS A 105 9.42 -2.60 14.34
N THR A 106 9.42 -2.40 15.66
CA THR A 106 8.36 -2.90 16.55
C THR A 106 7.08 -2.05 16.49
N LYS A 107 7.17 -0.89 15.82
CA LYS A 107 6.06 0.05 15.61
C LYS A 107 5.86 0.37 14.13
N LEU A 108 6.02 -0.64 13.28
CA LEU A 108 5.76 -0.54 11.86
C LEU A 108 4.29 -0.84 11.58
N VAL A 109 3.56 0.14 11.06
CA VAL A 109 2.19 0.01 10.56
C VAL A 109 2.22 0.09 9.04
N ILE A 110 1.44 -0.75 8.37
CA ILE A 110 1.20 -0.67 6.93
C ILE A 110 -0.27 -0.35 6.70
N GLY A 111 -0.56 0.52 5.74
CA GLY A 111 -1.93 0.96 5.50
C GLY A 111 -2.18 1.45 4.08
N GLY A 112 -3.46 1.54 3.73
CA GLY A 112 -3.86 1.99 2.41
C GLY A 112 -5.37 2.04 2.20
N HIS A 113 -5.75 2.65 1.08
CA HIS A 113 -7.13 2.93 0.71
C HIS A 113 -7.56 2.11 -0.52
N SER A 114 -8.75 1.52 -0.52
CA SER A 114 -9.28 0.76 -1.67
C SER A 114 -8.34 -0.36 -2.15
N ALA A 115 -7.74 -0.21 -3.33
CA ALA A 115 -6.71 -1.12 -3.85
C ALA A 115 -5.47 -1.19 -2.93
N GLY A 116 -5.05 -0.06 -2.36
CA GLY A 116 -3.98 -0.02 -1.37
C GLY A 116 -4.32 -0.81 -0.12
N GLY A 117 -5.58 -0.75 0.34
CA GLY A 117 -6.06 -1.56 1.47
C GLY A 117 -6.06 -3.06 1.17
N ASN A 118 -6.30 -3.47 -0.08
CA ASN A 118 -6.10 -4.86 -0.51
C ASN A 118 -4.62 -5.26 -0.40
N LEU A 119 -3.71 -4.43 -0.94
CA LEU A 119 -2.28 -4.68 -0.87
C LEU A 119 -1.76 -4.72 0.57
N THR A 120 -2.29 -3.89 1.47
CA THR A 120 -2.00 -3.92 2.91
C THR A 120 -2.31 -5.31 3.50
N LEU A 121 -3.51 -5.83 3.25
CA LEU A 121 -3.92 -7.14 3.75
C LEU A 121 -3.08 -8.27 3.13
N ALA A 122 -2.90 -8.24 1.81
CA ALA A 122 -2.18 -9.28 1.08
C ALA A 122 -0.68 -9.33 1.47
N ALA A 123 -0.03 -8.18 1.65
CA ALA A 123 1.36 -8.13 2.07
C ALA A 123 1.53 -8.62 3.52
N ALA A 124 0.59 -8.30 4.41
CA ALA A 124 0.60 -8.81 5.78
C ALA A 124 0.43 -10.34 5.83
N PHE A 125 -0.48 -10.90 5.01
CA PHE A 125 -0.62 -12.35 4.87
C PHE A 125 0.65 -12.99 4.31
N MET A 126 1.20 -12.45 3.23
CA MET A 126 2.45 -12.95 2.64
C MET A 126 3.62 -12.92 3.65
N ALA A 127 3.68 -11.88 4.49
CA ALA A 127 4.68 -11.79 5.55
C ALA A 127 4.49 -12.84 6.64
N GLN A 128 3.24 -13.12 7.03
CA GLN A 128 2.95 -14.21 7.96
C GLN A 128 3.40 -15.57 7.39
N GLU A 129 3.08 -15.86 6.13
CA GLU A 129 3.42 -17.13 5.48
C GLU A 129 4.92 -17.34 5.31
N LYS A 130 5.65 -16.26 5.01
CA LYS A 130 7.11 -16.29 4.82
C LYS A 130 7.91 -16.15 6.12
N GLY A 131 7.25 -15.94 7.26
CA GLY A 131 7.93 -15.59 8.51
C GLY A 131 8.74 -14.28 8.40
N GLY A 132 8.21 -13.33 7.63
CA GLY A 132 8.83 -12.04 7.32
C GLY A 132 8.58 -10.96 8.39
N PHE A 133 8.37 -9.72 7.94
CA PHE A 133 8.10 -8.61 8.84
C PHE A 133 6.79 -8.80 9.63
N VAL A 134 6.73 -8.26 10.85
CA VAL A 134 5.54 -8.31 11.70
C VAL A 134 5.01 -6.89 11.88
N PRO A 135 3.90 -6.52 11.22
CA PRO A 135 3.33 -5.19 11.41
C PRO A 135 2.70 -5.07 12.80
N ALA A 136 2.94 -3.95 13.47
CA ALA A 136 2.32 -3.57 14.74
C ALA A 136 0.82 -3.24 14.59
N GLY A 137 0.38 -2.94 13.36
CA GLY A 137 -1.01 -2.68 13.03
C GLY A 137 -1.23 -2.57 11.52
N LEU A 138 -2.49 -2.66 11.11
CA LEU A 138 -2.94 -2.48 9.74
C LEU A 138 -3.98 -1.36 9.69
N LEU A 139 -3.80 -0.37 8.81
CA LEU A 139 -4.82 0.63 8.50
C LEU A 139 -5.45 0.29 7.15
N VAL A 140 -6.67 -0.23 7.18
CA VAL A 140 -7.31 -0.80 5.98
C VAL A 140 -8.59 -0.05 5.66
N ASP A 141 -8.53 0.91 4.74
CA ASP A 141 -9.66 1.77 4.42
C ASP A 141 -10.41 1.29 3.15
N TYR A 142 -11.69 0.95 3.31
CA TYR A 142 -12.59 0.38 2.29
C TYR A 142 -11.93 -0.58 1.27
N PRO A 143 -11.25 -1.65 1.72
CA PRO A 143 -10.42 -2.50 0.86
C PRO A 143 -11.22 -3.28 -0.18
N ALA A 144 -10.62 -3.50 -1.35
CA ALA A 144 -11.13 -4.45 -2.34
C ALA A 144 -10.73 -5.89 -1.93
N VAL A 145 -11.59 -6.60 -1.18
CA VAL A 145 -11.25 -7.94 -0.61
C VAL A 145 -11.76 -9.13 -1.43
N ASP A 146 -12.51 -8.86 -2.50
CA ASP A 146 -13.03 -9.88 -3.39
C ASP A 146 -12.90 -9.36 -4.82
N LEU A 147 -12.07 -10.01 -5.63
CA LEU A 147 -11.91 -9.72 -7.05
C LEU A 147 -12.49 -10.85 -7.93
N GLU A 148 -13.00 -11.92 -7.31
CA GLU A 148 -13.56 -13.09 -7.97
C GLU A 148 -15.03 -12.86 -8.34
N GLN A 149 -15.84 -12.43 -7.37
CA GLN A 149 -17.26 -12.21 -7.60
C GLN A 149 -17.46 -11.04 -8.57
N ASP A 150 -18.40 -11.21 -9.51
CA ASP A 150 -18.79 -10.14 -10.42
C ASP A 150 -19.26 -8.92 -9.62
N PRO A 151 -18.76 -7.71 -9.92
CA PRO A 151 -19.15 -6.51 -9.18
C PRO A 151 -20.68 -6.27 -9.12
N ALA A 152 -21.44 -6.69 -10.13
CA ALA A 152 -22.90 -6.55 -10.17
C ALA A 152 -23.63 -7.43 -9.15
N GLU A 153 -22.99 -8.50 -8.69
CA GLU A 153 -23.56 -9.45 -7.72
C GLU A 153 -23.20 -9.08 -6.27
N LYS A 154 -22.33 -8.08 -6.09
CA LYS A 154 -21.88 -7.66 -4.77
C LYS A 154 -22.95 -6.89 -4.02
N ARG A 155 -22.88 -6.97 -2.69
CA ARG A 155 -23.76 -6.18 -1.81
C ARG A 155 -23.65 -4.70 -2.14
N GLY A 156 -24.79 -4.07 -2.42
CA GLY A 156 -24.86 -2.65 -2.75
C GLY A 156 -24.78 -2.32 -4.24
N ALA A 157 -24.58 -3.31 -5.11
CA ALA A 157 -24.47 -3.12 -6.58
C ALA A 157 -25.74 -2.58 -7.26
N ASN A 158 -26.90 -2.61 -6.59
CA ASN A 158 -28.16 -2.04 -7.09
C ASN A 158 -28.51 -0.70 -6.43
N GLY A 159 -27.58 -0.07 -5.72
CA GLY A 159 -27.78 1.22 -5.09
C GLY A 159 -27.91 2.37 -6.10
N PRO A 160 -28.52 3.50 -5.72
CA PRO A 160 -28.67 4.65 -6.62
C PRO A 160 -27.34 5.33 -6.98
N ASP A 161 -26.27 5.11 -6.20
CA ASP A 161 -24.97 5.78 -6.33
C ASP A 161 -23.78 4.81 -6.29
N VAL A 162 -23.86 3.69 -7.01
CA VAL A 162 -22.74 2.72 -7.07
C VAL A 162 -21.50 3.37 -7.67
N LYS A 163 -20.49 3.57 -6.84
CA LYS A 163 -19.19 4.11 -7.23
C LYS A 163 -18.07 3.18 -6.73
N PRO A 164 -17.12 2.80 -7.61
CA PRO A 164 -17.10 3.08 -9.06
C PRO A 164 -18.20 2.31 -9.83
N PRO A 165 -18.56 2.74 -11.06
CA PRO A 165 -19.50 2.01 -11.90
C PRO A 165 -19.11 0.53 -12.07
N ILE A 166 -20.11 -0.35 -12.18
CA ILE A 166 -19.91 -1.81 -12.29
C ILE A 166 -18.97 -2.18 -13.44
N GLU A 167 -19.13 -1.56 -14.61
CA GLU A 167 -18.27 -1.83 -15.77
C GLU A 167 -16.82 -1.39 -15.53
N ASP A 168 -16.61 -0.27 -14.83
CA ASP A 168 -15.26 0.16 -14.46
C ASP A 168 -14.63 -0.82 -13.46
N CYS A 169 -15.41 -1.35 -12.50
CA CYS A 169 -14.95 -2.39 -11.59
C CYS A 169 -14.51 -3.66 -12.34
N ARG A 170 -15.32 -4.14 -13.30
CA ARG A 170 -14.96 -5.30 -14.13
C ARG A 170 -13.67 -5.05 -14.89
N LYS A 171 -13.56 -3.88 -15.52
CA LYS A 171 -12.38 -3.47 -16.27
C LYS A 171 -11.12 -3.41 -15.41
N TYR A 172 -11.20 -2.82 -14.21
CA TYR A 172 -10.06 -2.81 -13.27
C TYR A 172 -9.66 -4.22 -12.86
N ASN A 173 -10.62 -5.11 -12.59
CA ASN A 173 -10.32 -6.50 -12.28
C ASN A 173 -9.62 -7.20 -13.46
N ASP A 174 -10.10 -7.00 -14.69
CA ASP A 174 -9.54 -7.60 -15.91
C ASP A 174 -8.14 -7.07 -16.24
N TRP A 175 -7.88 -5.80 -15.97
CA TRP A 175 -6.56 -5.21 -16.13
C TRP A 175 -5.58 -5.65 -15.05
N TYR A 176 -6.04 -5.80 -13.81
CA TYR A 176 -5.16 -6.16 -12.71
C TYR A 176 -4.80 -7.64 -12.67
N VAL A 177 -5.77 -8.54 -12.81
CA VAL A 177 -5.59 -9.97 -12.56
C VAL A 177 -6.32 -10.83 -13.59
N ASP A 178 -5.61 -11.86 -14.08
CA ASP A 178 -6.17 -12.86 -14.98
C ASP A 178 -7.33 -13.60 -14.30
N ALA A 179 -8.38 -13.93 -15.05
CA ALA A 179 -9.60 -14.49 -14.48
C ALA A 179 -9.37 -15.80 -13.70
N ASP A 180 -8.44 -16.64 -14.16
CA ASP A 180 -8.05 -17.89 -13.52
C ASP A 180 -7.28 -17.69 -12.20
N LYS A 181 -6.62 -16.54 -12.03
CA LYS A 181 -5.86 -16.18 -10.81
C LYS A 181 -6.69 -15.47 -9.74
N ARG A 182 -7.92 -15.05 -10.03
CA ARG A 182 -8.82 -14.41 -9.04
C ARG A 182 -9.19 -15.33 -7.87
N ARG A 183 -9.09 -16.63 -8.10
CA ARG A 183 -9.31 -17.69 -7.12
C ARG A 183 -8.05 -18.11 -6.38
N ASP A 184 -6.90 -17.50 -6.65
CA ASP A 184 -5.68 -17.94 -6.00
C ASP A 184 -5.78 -17.66 -4.49
N ARG A 185 -5.72 -18.75 -3.71
CA ARG A 185 -5.80 -18.75 -2.24
C ARG A 185 -4.45 -19.09 -1.62
N ARG A 186 -3.39 -19.02 -2.43
CA ARG A 186 -2.01 -19.37 -2.07
C ARG A 186 -1.14 -18.13 -1.96
#